data_AF-A0A9W4TDB0-F1
#
_entry.id   AF-A0A9W4TDB0-F1
#
_cell.length_a   1.000
_cell.length_b   1.000
_cell.length_c   1.000
_cell.angle_alpha   90.00
_cell.angle_beta   90.00
_cell.angle_gamma   90.00
#
_symmetry.space_group_name_H-M   'P 1'
#
loop_
_entity.id
_entity.type
_entity.pdbx_description
1 polymer ?
#
loop_
_entity_poly.entity_id
_entity_poly.type
_entity_poly.pdbx_seq_one_letter_code
_entity_poly.pdbx_strand_id
1 'polypeptide(L)'
;AHNIQNILKNLSTSRTSSKAHYIGHLQYIHQNYNVLHTYYGAKRFRQIKFDNYVGKQKALSIICRKIIGNKKDHYSNSVVIAYGAGSFSSSSRGHASGPIKQLFAELKRRCCTRLVSEFRTSQICSQCKDRFTYPQRYYALKVCRSNCLTLWNRD
;
A
#
# COMPACT_ATOMS: atom_id res chain seq x y z
N ALA A 1 -14.76 17.42 24.14
CA ALA A 1 -13.51 17.04 23.44
C ALA A 1 -12.27 17.15 24.35
N HIS A 2 -12.23 18.12 25.27
CA HIS A 2 -11.11 18.37 26.20
C HIS A 2 -10.68 17.14 27.04
N ASN A 3 -11.64 16.33 27.51
CA ASN A 3 -11.36 15.12 28.31
C ASN A 3 -10.57 14.04 27.53
N ILE A 4 -10.93 13.77 26.27
CA ILE A 4 -10.24 12.76 25.44
C ILE A 4 -8.80 13.17 25.11
N GLN A 5 -8.56 14.45 24.82
CA GLN A 5 -7.20 14.94 24.52
C GLN A 5 -6.27 14.77 25.73
N ASN A 6 -6.78 14.99 26.94
CA ASN A 6 -6.02 14.76 28.17
C ASN A 6 -5.75 13.27 28.40
N ILE A 7 -6.74 12.40 28.18
CA ILE A 7 -6.55 10.94 28.24
C ILE A 7 -5.45 10.50 27.26
N LEU A 8 -5.47 10.98 26.02
CA LEU A 8 -4.49 10.62 25.00
C LEU A 8 -3.09 11.17 25.27
N LYS A 9 -2.96 12.38 25.85
CA LYS A 9 -1.66 12.95 26.24
C LYS A 9 -0.98 12.16 27.35
N ASN A 10 -1.77 11.65 28.29
CA ASN A 10 -1.29 10.88 29.44
C ASN A 10 -1.15 9.38 29.12
N LEU A 11 -1.61 8.93 27.95
CA LEU A 11 -1.50 7.54 27.52
C LEU A 11 -0.06 7.24 27.10
N SER A 12 0.64 6.43 27.89
CA SER A 12 1.96 5.92 27.52
C SER A 12 1.90 5.03 26.27
N THR A 13 3.01 4.90 25.55
CA THR A 13 3.04 4.02 24.36
C THR A 13 2.99 2.54 24.75
N SER A 14 2.24 1.75 24.00
CA SER A 14 2.22 0.28 24.13
C SER A 14 3.49 -0.39 23.58
N ARG A 15 4.31 0.35 22.83
CA ARG A 15 5.58 -0.14 22.28
C ARG A 15 6.69 0.01 23.31
N THR A 16 6.75 -0.94 24.24
CA THR A 16 7.74 -0.98 25.32
C THR A 16 8.28 -2.39 25.52
N SER A 17 9.55 -2.52 25.87
CA SER A 17 10.19 -3.79 26.24
C SER A 17 9.91 -4.19 27.70
N SER A 18 9.38 -3.28 28.52
CA SER A 18 9.12 -3.52 29.94
C SER A 18 7.67 -3.97 30.18
N LYS A 19 7.52 -5.16 30.77
CA LYS A 19 6.22 -5.73 31.16
C LYS A 19 5.44 -4.83 32.11
N ALA A 20 6.10 -4.26 33.13
CA ALA A 20 5.45 -3.38 34.10
C ALA A 20 4.86 -2.14 33.43
N HIS A 21 5.60 -1.55 32.49
CA HIS A 21 5.15 -0.37 31.74
C HIS A 21 3.96 -0.70 30.82
N TYR A 22 3.95 -1.88 30.20
CA TYR A 22 2.83 -2.36 29.40
C TYR A 22 1.58 -2.65 30.25
N ILE A 23 1.72 -3.23 31.45
CA ILE A 23 0.61 -3.43 32.38
C ILE A 23 0.01 -2.09 32.80
N GLY A 24 0.85 -1.11 33.15
CA GLY A 24 0.37 0.24 33.48
C GLY A 24 -0.39 0.90 32.32
N HIS A 25 0.10 0.74 31.08
CA HIS A 25 -0.62 1.18 29.88
C HIS A 25 -2.02 0.55 29.77
N LEU A 26 -2.14 -0.77 29.95
CA LEU A 26 -3.42 -1.48 29.88
C LEU A 26 -4.37 -1.05 31.00
N GLN A 27 -3.89 -0.91 32.24
CA GLN A 27 -4.69 -0.43 33.36
C GLN A 27 -5.24 0.97 33.09
N TYR A 28 -4.42 1.87 32.55
CA TYR A 28 -4.84 3.23 32.21
C TYR A 28 -5.90 3.24 31.08
N ILE A 29 -5.75 2.40 30.05
CA ILE A 29 -6.79 2.22 29.03
C ILE A 29 -8.07 1.69 29.65
N HIS A 30 -7.97 0.66 30.51
CA HIS A 30 -9.14 0.04 31.12
C HIS A 30 -9.93 1.02 31.99
N GLN A 31 -9.24 1.81 32.82
CA GLN A 31 -9.86 2.86 33.63
C GLN A 31 -10.61 3.89 32.77
N ASN A 32 -10.09 4.21 31.59
CA ASN A 32 -10.70 5.17 30.67
C ASN A 32 -11.55 4.51 29.57
N TYR A 33 -11.81 3.20 29.66
CA TYR A 33 -12.39 2.42 28.57
C TYR A 33 -13.77 2.94 28.16
N ASN A 34 -14.65 3.21 29.13
CA ASN A 34 -16.01 3.67 28.83
C ASN A 34 -16.03 4.98 28.03
N VAL A 35 -15.14 5.91 28.38
CA VAL A 35 -15.01 7.21 27.71
C VAL A 35 -14.43 7.04 26.30
N LEU A 36 -13.38 6.23 26.15
CA LEU A 36 -12.75 5.94 24.86
C LEU A 36 -13.69 5.16 23.93
N HIS A 37 -14.36 4.13 24.46
CA HIS A 37 -15.32 3.30 23.74
C HIS A 37 -16.49 4.12 23.24
N THR A 38 -17.08 4.98 24.08
CA THR A 38 -18.17 5.88 23.67
C THR A 38 -17.71 6.86 22.60
N TYR A 39 -16.52 7.44 22.77
CA TYR A 39 -15.97 8.38 21.82
C TYR A 39 -15.69 7.74 20.45
N TYR A 40 -14.88 6.69 20.38
CA TYR A 40 -14.53 6.00 19.13
C TYR A 40 -15.64 5.13 18.56
N GLY A 41 -16.60 4.75 19.40
CA GLY A 41 -17.84 4.08 19.01
C GLY A 41 -18.89 5.05 18.45
N ALA A 42 -18.71 6.36 18.57
CA ALA A 42 -19.67 7.33 18.04
C ALA A 42 -19.87 7.14 16.52
N LYS A 43 -21.10 7.44 16.05
CA LYS A 43 -21.51 7.26 14.64
C LYS A 43 -20.50 7.88 13.66
N ARG A 44 -19.94 9.06 13.95
CA ARG A 44 -18.95 9.73 13.09
C ARG A 44 -17.72 8.88 12.78
N PHE A 45 -17.19 8.13 13.75
CA PHE A 45 -15.99 7.32 13.53
C PHE A 45 -16.31 6.06 12.75
N ARG A 46 -17.49 5.46 12.99
CA ARG A 46 -18.00 4.36 12.15
C ARG A 46 -18.22 4.83 10.72
N GLN A 47 -18.79 6.02 10.54
CA GLN A 47 -18.98 6.63 9.23
C GLN A 47 -17.65 6.85 8.51
N ILE A 48 -16.66 7.47 9.17
CA ILE A 48 -15.31 7.65 8.60
C ILE A 48 -14.68 6.31 8.20
N LYS A 49 -14.80 5.26 9.04
CA LYS A 49 -14.28 3.92 8.70
C LYS A 49 -14.99 3.34 7.46
N PHE A 50 -16.30 3.50 7.38
CA PHE A 50 -17.09 3.04 6.24
C PHE A 50 -16.77 3.81 4.97
N ASP A 51 -16.68 5.14 5.05
CA ASP A 51 -16.33 6.01 3.92
C ASP A 51 -14.92 5.70 3.40
N ASN A 52 -13.96 5.49 4.31
CA ASN A 52 -12.61 5.04 3.94
C ASN A 52 -12.63 3.66 3.26
N TYR A 53 -13.43 2.72 3.76
CA TYR A 53 -13.61 1.43 3.14
C TYR A 53 -14.19 1.55 1.72
N VAL A 54 -15.29 2.29 1.56
CA VAL A 54 -15.94 2.53 0.26
C VAL A 54 -15.01 3.26 -0.70
N GLY A 55 -14.32 4.31 -0.24
CA GLY A 55 -13.37 5.07 -1.03
C GLY A 55 -12.22 4.19 -1.54
N LYS A 56 -11.67 3.34 -0.67
CA LYS A 56 -10.65 2.35 -1.06
C LYS A 56 -11.16 1.37 -2.13
N GLN A 57 -12.37 0.83 -1.95
CA GLN A 57 -12.96 -0.08 -2.92
C GLN A 57 -13.20 0.60 -4.29
N LYS A 58 -13.70 1.83 -4.29
CA LYS A 58 -13.87 2.63 -5.51
C LYS A 58 -12.52 2.88 -6.20
N ALA A 59 -11.49 3.29 -5.45
CA ALA A 59 -10.15 3.52 -5.99
C ALA A 59 -9.56 2.25 -6.63
N LEU A 60 -9.64 1.10 -5.96
CA LEU A 60 -9.20 -0.19 -6.50
C LEU A 60 -10.00 -0.58 -7.75
N SER A 61 -11.31 -0.36 -7.75
CA SER A 61 -12.17 -0.60 -8.92
C SER A 61 -11.72 0.23 -10.13
N ILE A 62 -11.48 1.54 -9.94
CA ILE A 62 -11.00 2.44 -10.98
C ILE A 62 -9.64 1.99 -11.52
N ILE A 63 -8.68 1.65 -10.64
CA ILE A 63 -7.35 1.19 -11.05
C ILE A 63 -7.44 -0.07 -11.90
N CYS A 64 -8.18 -1.09 -11.43
CA CYS A 64 -8.34 -2.33 -12.19
C CYS A 64 -9.04 -2.10 -13.53
N ARG A 65 -10.06 -1.23 -13.59
CA ARG A 65 -10.74 -0.87 -14.85
C ARG A 65 -9.78 -0.22 -15.84
N LYS A 66 -8.89 0.66 -15.36
CA LYS A 66 -7.82 1.25 -16.20
C LYS A 66 -6.86 0.18 -16.73
N ILE A 67 -6.49 -0.80 -15.91
CA ILE A 67 -5.57 -1.89 -16.31
C ILE A 67 -6.23 -2.85 -17.31
N ILE A 68 -7.49 -3.24 -17.08
CA ILE A 68 -8.21 -4.25 -17.88
C ILE A 68 -8.86 -3.64 -19.15
N GLY A 69 -8.89 -2.31 -19.26
CA GLY A 69 -9.35 -1.59 -20.45
C GLY A 69 -10.84 -1.26 -20.46
N ASN A 70 -11.36 -0.63 -19.40
CA ASN A 70 -12.76 -0.17 -19.23
C ASN A 70 -13.85 -1.24 -19.42
N LYS A 71 -13.49 -2.53 -19.45
CA LYS A 71 -14.47 -3.62 -19.35
C LYS A 71 -15.21 -3.52 -18.01
N LYS A 72 -16.52 -3.81 -18.02
CA LYS A 72 -17.34 -3.88 -16.80
C LYS A 72 -16.68 -4.80 -15.77
N ASP A 73 -17.04 -4.67 -14.49
CA ASP A 73 -16.49 -5.41 -13.34
C ASP A 73 -16.69 -6.96 -13.39
N HIS A 74 -17.03 -7.51 -14.54
CA HIS A 74 -17.11 -8.94 -14.81
C HIS A 74 -15.74 -9.54 -15.09
N TYR A 75 -15.63 -10.84 -14.87
CA TYR A 75 -14.41 -11.57 -15.16
C TYR A 75 -14.12 -11.59 -16.67
N SER A 76 -12.92 -11.18 -17.07
CA SER A 76 -12.46 -11.17 -18.46
C SER A 76 -11.42 -12.26 -18.70
N ASN A 77 -11.81 -13.33 -19.40
CA ASN A 77 -10.90 -14.38 -19.88
C ASN A 77 -9.88 -13.87 -20.92
N SER A 78 -10.19 -12.77 -21.61
CA SER A 78 -9.33 -12.24 -22.68
C SER A 78 -8.12 -11.44 -22.17
N VAL A 79 -7.96 -11.28 -20.85
CA VAL A 79 -6.89 -10.48 -20.26
C VAL A 79 -6.11 -11.35 -19.30
N VAL A 80 -4.81 -11.44 -19.55
CA VAL A 80 -3.85 -12.12 -18.68
C VAL A 80 -2.89 -11.08 -18.13
N ILE A 81 -2.74 -11.03 -16.81
CA ILE A 81 -1.85 -10.10 -16.12
C ILE A 81 -0.70 -10.89 -15.49
N ALA A 82 0.52 -10.60 -15.92
CA ALA A 82 1.72 -11.00 -15.22
C ALA A 82 2.01 -9.98 -14.11
N TYR A 83 1.70 -10.35 -12.87
CA TYR A 83 1.87 -9.50 -11.70
C TYR A 83 3.18 -9.83 -11.01
N GLY A 84 4.07 -8.86 -10.87
CA GLY A 84 5.35 -9.08 -10.22
C GLY A 84 5.19 -9.36 -8.72
N ALA A 85 5.92 -10.35 -8.21
CA ALA A 85 5.89 -10.75 -6.81
C ALA A 85 6.77 -9.87 -5.89
N GLY A 86 7.12 -8.66 -6.33
CA GLY A 86 7.95 -7.72 -5.57
C GLY A 86 7.26 -7.20 -4.31
N SER A 87 8.01 -7.17 -3.20
CA SER A 87 7.60 -6.47 -1.99
C SER A 87 8.38 -5.15 -1.89
N PHE A 88 7.69 -4.04 -2.06
CA PHE A 88 8.27 -2.71 -1.87
C PHE A 88 7.93 -2.22 -0.45
N SER A 89 8.94 -1.89 0.35
CA SER A 89 8.73 -1.12 1.58
C SER A 89 8.25 0.28 1.21
N SER A 90 7.22 0.80 1.90
CA SER A 90 6.61 2.13 1.73
C SER A 90 7.45 3.08 0.88
N SER A 91 7.10 3.15 -0.40
CA SER A 91 7.72 4.04 -1.38
C SER A 91 7.58 5.48 -0.86
N SER A 92 8.73 6.16 -0.71
CA SER A 92 8.94 7.53 -0.20
C SER A 92 8.56 7.84 1.27
N ARG A 93 9.44 8.59 1.95
CA ARG A 93 9.21 9.07 3.33
C ARG A 93 7.92 9.88 3.39
N GLY A 94 7.03 9.53 4.31
CA GLY A 94 5.78 10.26 4.56
C GLY A 94 4.58 9.79 3.74
N HIS A 95 4.75 8.83 2.83
CA HIS A 95 3.64 8.28 2.05
C HIS A 95 3.25 6.87 2.52
N ALA A 96 1.95 6.59 2.49
CA ALA A 96 1.43 5.26 2.74
C ALA A 96 1.88 4.32 1.61
N SER A 97 2.16 3.06 1.95
CA SER A 97 2.48 2.04 0.93
C SER A 97 1.30 1.84 -0.01
N GLY A 98 1.59 1.69 -1.30
CA GLY A 98 0.59 1.29 -2.28
C GLY A 98 -0.06 -0.07 -1.91
N PRO A 99 -1.32 -0.30 -2.28
CA PRO A 99 -2.07 -1.49 -1.88
C PRO A 99 -1.73 -2.72 -2.74
N ILE A 100 -0.45 -3.10 -2.87
CA ILE A 100 0.06 -4.14 -3.80
C ILE A 100 -0.72 -5.45 -3.66
N LYS A 101 -0.79 -6.01 -2.44
CA LYS A 101 -1.49 -7.28 -2.18
C LYS A 101 -3.00 -7.20 -2.45
N GLN A 102 -3.62 -6.07 -2.11
CA GLN A 102 -5.06 -5.87 -2.33
C GLN A 102 -5.37 -5.70 -3.81
N LEU A 103 -4.53 -4.96 -4.55
CA LEU A 103 -4.67 -4.80 -5.99
C LEU A 103 -4.53 -6.15 -6.71
N PHE A 104 -3.55 -6.97 -6.33
CA PHE A 104 -3.42 -8.32 -6.86
C PHE A 104 -4.68 -9.16 -6.63
N ALA A 105 -5.24 -9.13 -5.41
CA ALA A 105 -6.47 -9.86 -5.08
C ALA A 105 -7.67 -9.39 -5.92
N GLU A 106 -7.83 -8.08 -6.10
CA GLU A 106 -8.90 -7.50 -6.92
C GLU A 106 -8.75 -7.83 -8.41
N LEU A 107 -7.53 -7.78 -8.95
CA LEU A 107 -7.25 -8.17 -10.34
C LEU A 107 -7.53 -9.66 -10.57
N LYS A 108 -7.13 -10.52 -9.64
CA LYS A 108 -7.40 -11.97 -9.70
C LYS A 108 -8.90 -12.28 -9.71
N ARG A 109 -9.72 -11.44 -9.09
CA ARG A 109 -11.19 -11.57 -9.10
C ARG A 109 -11.83 -11.19 -10.43
N ARG A 110 -11.10 -10.46 -11.31
CA ARG A 110 -11.61 -9.90 -12.57
C ARG A 110 -10.91 -10.42 -13.83
N CYS A 111 -9.76 -11.08 -13.70
CA CYS A 111 -9.04 -11.63 -14.85
C CYS A 111 -8.03 -12.70 -14.43
N CYS A 112 -7.39 -13.34 -15.41
CA CYS A 112 -6.33 -14.31 -15.15
C CYS A 112 -5.06 -13.57 -14.72
N THR A 113 -4.83 -13.46 -13.40
CA THR A 113 -3.62 -12.82 -12.86
C THR A 113 -2.66 -13.88 -12.32
N ARG A 114 -1.41 -13.88 -12.80
CA ARG A 114 -0.35 -14.81 -12.40
C ARG A 114 0.80 -14.06 -11.76
N LEU A 115 1.32 -14.59 -10.65
CA LEU A 115 2.54 -14.06 -10.06
C LEU A 115 3.74 -14.47 -10.90
N VAL A 116 4.62 -13.51 -11.17
CA VAL A 116 5.88 -13.74 -11.88
C VAL A 116 7.06 -13.27 -11.05
N SER A 117 8.18 -13.97 -11.17
CA SER A 117 9.42 -13.57 -10.48
C SER A 117 9.96 -12.27 -11.08
N GLU A 118 10.20 -11.26 -10.24
CA GLU A 118 10.75 -9.96 -10.67
C GLU A 118 12.28 -9.94 -10.71
N PHE A 119 12.94 -11.05 -11.07
CA PHE A 119 14.40 -11.12 -10.99
C PHE A 119 15.05 -10.05 -11.87
N ARG A 120 15.64 -9.04 -11.23
CA ARG A 120 16.37 -7.93 -11.85
C ARG A 120 15.56 -7.15 -12.91
N THR A 121 14.23 -7.17 -12.87
CA THR A 121 13.36 -6.42 -13.80
C THR A 121 13.65 -4.92 -13.77
N SER A 122 14.07 -4.39 -12.63
CA SER A 122 14.48 -2.99 -12.49
C SER A 122 15.90 -2.70 -12.94
N GLN A 123 16.71 -3.72 -13.28
CA GLN A 123 18.12 -3.57 -13.64
C GLN A 123 18.42 -4.02 -15.07
N ILE A 124 17.57 -4.85 -15.67
CA ILE A 124 17.80 -5.46 -16.98
C ILE A 124 16.93 -4.76 -18.03
N CYS A 125 17.54 -4.46 -19.19
CA CYS A 125 16.85 -3.91 -20.35
C CYS A 125 15.90 -4.93 -20.96
N SER A 126 14.66 -4.53 -21.20
CA SER A 126 13.64 -5.40 -21.83
C SER A 126 13.95 -5.73 -23.29
N GLN A 127 14.77 -4.92 -23.97
CA GLN A 127 15.12 -5.15 -25.38
C GLN A 127 16.34 -6.05 -25.54
N CYS A 128 17.49 -5.65 -25.00
CA CYS A 128 18.76 -6.36 -25.21
C CYS A 128 19.19 -7.26 -24.04
N LYS A 129 18.48 -7.24 -22.91
CA LYS A 129 18.79 -8.00 -21.69
C LYS A 129 20.11 -7.62 -20.99
N ASP A 130 20.79 -6.57 -21.45
CA ASP A 130 21.92 -5.98 -20.72
C ASP A 130 21.46 -5.17 -19.50
N ARG A 131 22.42 -4.83 -18.64
CA ARG A 131 22.16 -4.04 -17.44
C ARG A 131 22.02 -2.56 -17.77
N PHE A 132 20.98 -1.95 -17.24
CA PHE A 132 20.82 -0.51 -17.20
C PHE A 132 21.90 0.16 -16.33
N THR A 133 22.36 1.31 -16.80
CA THR A 133 23.23 2.23 -16.06
C THR A 133 22.42 3.45 -15.62
N TYR A 134 22.83 4.08 -14.51
CA TYR A 134 22.19 5.30 -14.03
C TYR A 134 22.76 6.52 -14.77
N PRO A 135 21.91 7.40 -15.36
CA PRO A 135 22.35 8.73 -15.75
C PRO A 135 22.67 9.53 -14.48
N GLN A 136 23.80 10.24 -14.48
CA GLN A 136 24.32 10.92 -13.28
C GLN A 136 23.36 11.97 -12.67
N ARG A 137 22.39 12.48 -13.44
CA ARG A 137 21.50 13.58 -13.03
C ARG A 137 20.08 13.17 -12.61
N TYR A 138 19.59 11.98 -12.98
CA TYR A 138 18.19 11.60 -12.78
C TYR A 138 18.07 10.17 -12.27
N TYR A 139 17.65 10.00 -11.02
CA TYR A 139 17.55 8.67 -10.37
C TYR A 139 16.44 7.77 -10.97
N ALA A 140 15.39 8.41 -11.50
CA ALA A 140 14.23 7.75 -12.09
C ALA A 140 14.55 7.19 -13.49
N LEU A 141 15.46 7.83 -14.21
CA LEU A 141 15.84 7.43 -15.55
C LEU A 141 16.97 6.40 -15.52
N LYS A 142 16.96 5.50 -16.50
CA LYS A 142 17.97 4.46 -16.71
C LYS A 142 18.31 4.38 -18.18
N VAL A 143 19.59 4.18 -18.50
CA VAL A 143 20.05 4.08 -19.89
C VAL A 143 20.80 2.78 -20.10
N CYS A 144 20.43 2.04 -21.13
CA CYS A 144 21.15 0.86 -21.56
C CYS A 144 22.33 1.24 -22.45
N ARG A 145 23.41 1.73 -21.84
CA ARG A 145 24.57 2.29 -22.57
C ARG A 145 25.38 1.26 -23.36
N SER A 146 25.35 0.00 -22.92
CA SER A 146 26.22 -1.05 -23.46
C SER A 146 25.81 -1.54 -24.85
N ASN A 147 24.57 -1.31 -25.29
CA ASN A 147 24.05 -1.99 -26.47
C ASN A 147 22.99 -1.19 -27.23
N CYS A 148 21.78 -1.05 -26.68
CA CYS A 148 20.63 -0.51 -27.44
C CYS A 148 20.25 0.95 -27.12
N LEU A 149 20.97 1.61 -26.20
CA LEU A 149 20.72 3.00 -25.76
C LEU A 149 19.29 3.28 -25.27
N THR A 150 18.49 2.24 -24.96
CA THR A 150 17.13 2.40 -24.46
C THR A 150 17.15 3.25 -23.18
N LEU A 151 16.40 4.35 -23.22
CA LEU A 151 16.08 5.17 -22.06
C LEU A 151 14.81 4.61 -21.42
N TRP A 152 14.89 4.22 -20.15
CA TRP A 152 13.78 3.69 -19.39
C TRP A 152 13.49 4.58 -18.18
N ASN A 153 12.25 5.05 -18.06
CA ASN A 153 11.77 5.69 -16.85
C ASN A 153 11.22 4.61 -15.91
N ARG A 154 11.73 4.58 -14.68
CA ARG A 154 11.27 3.64 -13.64
C ARG A 154 9.92 4.05 -13.05
N ASP A 155 9.64 5.35 -13.01
CA ASP A 155 8.42 5.92 -12.40
C ASP A 155 7.26 5.93 -13.41
#